data_AF-U5MU09-F1
#
_entry.id   AF-U5MU09-F1
#
_cell.length_a   1.000
_cell.length_b   1.000
_cell.length_c   1.000
_cell.angle_alpha   90.00
_cell.angle_beta   90.00
_cell.angle_gamma   90.00
#
_symmetry.space_group_name_H-M   'P 1'
#
loop_
_entity.id
_entity.type
_entity.pdbx_description
1 polymer ?
#
loop_
_entity_poly.entity_id
_entity_poly.type
_entity_poly.pdbx_seq_one_letter_code
_entity_poly.pdbx_strand_id
1 'polypeptide(L)'
;MIKKHLNKIMALGIIAASIIAINPIGVNAEWKSDSIGWWNTEGSSYSTGWKLIDGNWYYFYSNGYMAHDTAIEGYYLGSGGAWTNSIITKEQAVQTVLNDHKYIDKPNDNDISLVKIYNKTYYRIYTHITYPLTDFNGGTKYRTESDTTAYVDIYTGKLYYGMES
;
A
#
# COMPACT_ATOMS: atom_id res chain seq x y z
N MET A 1 4.26 -90.76 0.98
CA MET A 1 4.01 -89.31 1.19
C MET A 1 4.44 -88.95 2.60
N ILE A 2 5.63 -88.37 2.77
CA ILE A 2 6.37 -88.31 4.05
C ILE A 2 7.00 -86.91 4.23
N LYS A 3 6.67 -86.27 5.38
CA LYS A 3 7.46 -85.32 6.23
C LYS A 3 7.90 -83.96 5.64
N LYS A 4 8.19 -82.88 6.38
CA LYS A 4 8.02 -82.37 7.76
C LYS A 4 8.56 -80.90 7.74
N HIS A 5 8.02 -80.04 8.61
CA HIS A 5 8.64 -78.92 9.36
C HIS A 5 9.44 -77.76 8.67
N LEU A 6 8.98 -76.54 8.98
CA LEU A 6 9.69 -75.35 9.48
C LEU A 6 11.05 -74.96 8.86
N ASN A 7 11.14 -73.75 8.28
CA ASN A 7 12.40 -73.01 8.15
C ASN A 7 12.19 -71.49 8.38
N LYS A 8 12.86 -70.96 9.41
CA LYS A 8 13.12 -69.52 9.61
C LYS A 8 14.08 -69.05 8.50
N ILE A 9 13.78 -67.93 7.84
CA ILE A 9 14.79 -67.18 7.08
C ILE A 9 14.91 -65.79 7.72
N MET A 10 16.14 -65.51 8.17
CA MET A 10 16.58 -64.23 8.71
C MET A 10 16.60 -63.13 7.64
N ALA A 11 16.40 -61.90 8.10
CA ALA A 11 16.42 -60.66 7.35
C ALA A 11 17.59 -60.51 6.35
N LEU A 12 17.30 -59.86 5.22
CA LEU A 12 18.04 -58.72 4.61
C LEU A 12 17.57 -58.56 3.15
N GLY A 13 16.63 -57.65 2.90
CA GLY A 13 16.18 -57.38 1.52
C GLY A 13 15.03 -56.40 1.43
N ILE A 14 15.38 -55.11 1.26
CA ILE A 14 14.59 -54.00 0.72
C ILE A 14 13.31 -53.62 1.49
N ILE A 15 13.36 -52.43 2.07
CA ILE A 15 12.27 -51.72 2.74
C ILE A 15 11.10 -51.54 1.77
N ALA A 16 10.15 -52.48 1.78
CA ALA A 16 8.80 -52.24 1.29
C ALA A 16 7.95 -51.79 2.48
N ALA A 17 8.31 -50.65 3.05
CA ALA A 17 7.49 -49.97 4.04
C ALA A 17 7.26 -48.54 3.57
N SER A 18 6.01 -48.31 3.14
CA SER A 18 5.35 -47.02 3.25
C SER A 18 5.85 -45.95 2.29
N ILE A 19 5.36 -46.01 1.05
CA ILE A 19 4.94 -44.76 0.41
C ILE A 19 3.75 -44.30 1.23
N ILE A 20 4.00 -43.53 2.30
CA ILE A 20 2.98 -42.67 2.86
C ILE A 20 2.64 -41.77 1.68
N ALA A 21 1.43 -41.92 1.14
CA ALA A 21 0.86 -40.90 0.28
C ALA A 21 0.81 -39.64 1.15
N ILE A 22 1.83 -38.79 1.02
CA ILE A 22 1.79 -37.44 1.53
C ILE A 22 0.74 -36.81 0.63
N ASN A 23 -0.52 -36.83 1.08
CA ASN A 23 -1.47 -35.85 0.60
C ASN A 23 -0.73 -34.52 0.78
N PRO A 24 -0.44 -33.75 -0.28
CA PRO A 24 0.07 -32.41 -0.07
C PRO A 24 -0.92 -31.78 0.90
N ILE A 25 -0.46 -31.38 2.08
CA ILE A 25 -1.27 -30.53 2.95
C ILE A 25 -1.70 -29.44 1.99
N GLY A 26 -3.01 -29.31 1.76
CA GLY A 26 -3.53 -28.20 1.00
C GLY A 26 -3.08 -26.97 1.75
N VAL A 27 -1.95 -26.42 1.32
CA VAL A 27 -1.38 -25.21 1.85
C VAL A 27 -2.30 -24.12 1.32
N ASN A 28 -3.45 -24.00 1.96
CA ASN A 28 -4.33 -22.90 1.73
C ASN A 28 -3.64 -21.72 2.40
N ALA A 29 -3.19 -20.79 1.57
CA ALA A 29 -2.70 -19.52 2.08
C ALA A 29 -3.83 -18.85 2.86
N GLU A 30 -3.54 -18.45 4.09
CA GLU A 30 -4.51 -17.88 5.00
C GLU A 30 -4.05 -16.49 5.42
N TRP A 31 -4.97 -15.52 5.35
CA TRP A 31 -4.75 -14.20 5.91
C TRP A 31 -4.91 -14.23 7.43
N LYS A 32 -3.93 -13.67 8.12
CA LYS A 32 -3.89 -13.57 9.58
C LYS A 32 -3.52 -12.16 10.01
N SER A 33 -3.87 -11.78 11.23
CA SER A 33 -3.51 -10.48 11.79
C SER A 33 -3.39 -10.51 13.30
N ASP A 34 -2.68 -9.51 13.81
CA ASP A 34 -2.56 -9.17 15.22
C ASP A 34 -2.56 -7.64 15.41
N SER A 35 -2.09 -7.15 16.56
CA SER A 35 -2.01 -5.70 16.83
C SER A 35 -0.94 -4.96 16.03
N ILE A 36 0.01 -5.68 15.41
CA ILE A 36 1.12 -5.10 14.65
C ILE A 36 0.73 -4.99 13.18
N GLY A 37 0.06 -6.00 12.62
CA GLY A 37 -0.40 -5.93 11.25
C GLY A 37 -0.96 -7.24 10.71
N TRP A 38 -1.03 -7.32 9.39
CA TRP A 38 -1.53 -8.48 8.65
C TRP A 38 -0.37 -9.28 8.07
N TRP A 39 -0.53 -10.60 7.95
CA TRP A 39 0.36 -11.46 7.18
C TRP A 39 -0.44 -12.53 6.45
N ASN A 40 0.20 -13.20 5.50
CA ASN A 40 -0.36 -14.34 4.79
C ASN A 40 0.51 -15.58 5.03
N THR A 41 -0.10 -16.75 5.15
CA THR A 41 0.65 -18.01 5.32
C THR A 41 1.01 -18.66 3.99
N GLU A 42 2.21 -19.22 3.91
CA GLU A 42 2.66 -20.07 2.82
C GLU A 42 3.31 -21.32 3.43
N GLY A 43 2.52 -22.38 3.53
CA GLY A 43 2.90 -23.66 4.09
C GLY A 43 2.88 -23.61 5.61
N SER A 44 4.00 -24.01 6.19
CA SER A 44 4.26 -23.88 7.63
C SER A 44 4.87 -22.51 7.99
N SER A 45 4.96 -21.57 7.05
CA SER A 45 5.61 -20.26 7.21
C SER A 45 4.68 -19.10 6.83
N TYR A 46 5.16 -17.87 6.99
CA TYR A 46 4.56 -16.67 6.43
C TYR A 46 5.17 -16.32 5.06
N SER A 47 4.38 -15.61 4.25
CA SER A 47 4.78 -15.02 2.99
C SER A 47 5.83 -13.92 3.19
N THR A 48 6.77 -13.81 2.24
CA THR A 48 7.79 -12.75 2.18
C THR A 48 7.94 -12.25 0.75
N GLY A 49 8.32 -10.98 0.58
CA GLY A 49 8.45 -10.33 -0.71
C GLY A 49 7.11 -10.09 -1.40
N TRP A 50 7.17 -9.90 -2.72
CA TRP A 50 5.99 -9.71 -3.57
C TRP A 50 5.21 -11.02 -3.76
N LYS A 51 3.89 -10.98 -3.53
CA LYS A 51 2.98 -12.12 -3.71
C LYS A 51 1.71 -11.70 -4.44
N LEU A 52 1.29 -12.52 -5.40
CA LEU A 52 0.01 -12.38 -6.09
C LEU A 52 -1.02 -13.27 -5.38
N ILE A 53 -1.99 -12.66 -4.71
CA ILE A 53 -3.02 -13.34 -3.91
C ILE A 53 -4.38 -12.84 -4.41
N ASP A 54 -5.24 -13.76 -4.83
CA ASP A 54 -6.59 -13.46 -5.34
C ASP A 54 -6.62 -12.36 -6.41
N GLY A 55 -5.63 -12.37 -7.31
CA GLY A 55 -5.50 -11.41 -8.41
C GLY A 55 -4.91 -10.05 -8.03
N ASN A 56 -4.55 -9.83 -6.76
CA ASN A 56 -3.94 -8.58 -6.28
C ASN A 56 -2.50 -8.82 -5.82
N TRP A 57 -1.63 -7.84 -6.07
CA TRP A 57 -0.24 -7.90 -5.60
C TRP A 57 -0.13 -7.31 -4.19
N TYR A 58 0.59 -8.00 -3.32
CA TYR A 58 0.92 -7.58 -1.96
C TYR A 58 2.42 -7.70 -1.75
N TYR A 59 2.96 -6.95 -0.79
CA TYR A 59 4.35 -7.14 -0.35
C TYR A 59 4.38 -7.48 1.13
N PHE A 60 5.19 -8.47 1.50
CA PHE A 60 5.43 -8.84 2.89
C PHE A 60 6.90 -8.60 3.23
N TYR A 61 7.15 -7.89 4.33
CA TYR A 61 8.50 -7.68 4.85
C TYR A 61 9.13 -9.02 5.29
N SER A 62 10.44 -9.02 5.55
CA SER A 62 11.17 -10.22 5.98
C SER A 62 10.67 -10.80 7.32
N ASN A 63 10.00 -9.98 8.14
CA ASN A 63 9.35 -10.40 9.38
C ASN A 63 7.91 -10.93 9.17
N GLY A 64 7.44 -11.01 7.92
CA GLY A 64 6.15 -11.58 7.53
C GLY A 64 4.99 -10.58 7.48
N TYR A 65 5.13 -9.38 8.03
CA TYR A 65 4.04 -8.40 7.99
C TYR A 65 3.89 -7.76 6.61
N MET A 66 2.63 -7.58 6.21
CA MET A 66 2.20 -6.94 4.98
C MET A 66 2.52 -5.45 5.03
N ALA A 67 3.13 -4.94 3.97
CA ALA A 67 3.28 -3.52 3.75
C ALA A 67 1.94 -2.91 3.30
N HIS A 68 1.61 -1.74 3.86
CA HIS A 68 0.42 -0.96 3.50
C HIS A 68 0.70 0.54 3.67
N ASP A 69 -0.10 1.38 3.01
CA ASP A 69 0.03 2.84 2.99
C ASP A 69 1.46 3.33 2.64
N THR A 70 2.17 2.56 1.82
CA THR A 70 3.60 2.75 1.56
C THR A 70 3.99 2.32 0.15
N ALA A 71 5.11 2.84 -0.33
CA ALA A 71 5.67 2.47 -1.62
C ALA A 71 6.86 1.52 -1.44
N ILE A 72 6.80 0.35 -2.10
CA ILE A 72 7.91 -0.59 -2.22
C ILE A 72 8.42 -0.50 -3.65
N GLU A 73 9.67 -0.08 -3.82
CA GLU A 73 10.32 0.03 -5.15
C GLU A 73 9.53 0.89 -6.18
N GLY A 74 8.75 1.86 -5.69
CA GLY A 74 7.91 2.73 -6.51
C GLY A 74 6.47 2.24 -6.73
N TYR A 75 6.14 1.03 -6.27
CA TYR A 75 4.78 0.48 -6.32
C TYR A 75 4.05 0.79 -5.02
N TYR A 76 2.99 1.61 -5.11
CA TYR A 76 2.23 2.01 -3.94
C TYR A 76 1.24 0.92 -3.52
N LEU A 77 1.29 0.54 -2.26
CA LEU A 77 0.35 -0.37 -1.60
C LEU A 77 -0.62 0.48 -0.80
N GLY A 78 -1.91 0.34 -1.10
CA GLY A 78 -2.97 1.07 -0.40
C GLY A 78 -3.13 0.64 1.06
N SER A 79 -4.14 1.15 1.73
CA SER A 79 -4.44 0.81 3.13
C SER A 79 -4.75 -0.67 3.35
N GLY A 80 -5.30 -1.34 2.34
CA GLY A 80 -5.50 -2.80 2.34
C GLY A 80 -4.24 -3.60 1.95
N GLY A 81 -3.09 -2.95 1.73
CA GLY A 81 -1.83 -3.56 1.31
C GLY A 81 -1.78 -4.05 -0.14
N ALA A 82 -2.90 -4.02 -0.86
CA ALA A 82 -2.94 -4.32 -2.28
C ALA A 82 -2.25 -3.20 -3.07
N TRP A 83 -1.43 -3.59 -4.03
CA TRP A 83 -0.83 -2.68 -5.00
C TRP A 83 -1.91 -1.99 -5.82
N THR A 84 -1.72 -0.69 -6.02
CA THR A 84 -2.59 0.13 -6.87
C THR A 84 -1.75 1.03 -7.76
N ASN A 85 -2.23 1.25 -8.98
CA ASN A 85 -1.77 2.31 -9.87
C ASN A 85 -2.75 3.51 -9.90
N SER A 86 -3.84 3.42 -9.14
CA SER A 86 -4.86 4.45 -9.08
C SER A 86 -4.28 5.67 -8.37
N ILE A 87 -4.17 6.75 -9.13
CA ILE A 87 -3.78 8.07 -8.61
C ILE A 87 -5.00 8.99 -8.67
N ILE A 88 -5.07 9.95 -7.76
CA ILE A 88 -6.04 11.02 -7.84
C ILE A 88 -5.74 11.90 -9.06
N THR A 89 -6.77 12.50 -9.64
CA THR A 89 -6.59 13.45 -10.74
C THR A 89 -6.13 14.81 -10.23
N LYS A 90 -5.63 15.67 -11.13
CA LYS A 90 -5.31 17.06 -10.79
C LYS A 90 -6.54 17.79 -10.22
N GLU A 91 -7.71 17.57 -10.80
CA GLU A 91 -8.97 18.19 -10.37
C GLU A 91 -9.32 17.78 -8.94
N GLN A 92 -9.16 16.49 -8.61
CA GLN A 92 -9.35 15.98 -7.26
C GLN A 92 -8.35 16.62 -6.29
N ALA A 93 -7.07 16.74 -6.66
CA ALA A 93 -6.06 17.40 -5.85
C ALA A 93 -6.41 18.87 -5.58
N VAL A 94 -6.87 19.59 -6.61
CA VAL A 94 -7.34 20.99 -6.48
C VAL A 94 -8.54 21.08 -5.56
N GLN A 95 -9.51 20.16 -5.65
CA GLN A 95 -10.65 20.16 -4.74
C GLN A 95 -10.23 19.92 -3.28
N THR A 96 -9.25 19.05 -3.04
CA THR A 96 -8.69 18.87 -1.69
C THR A 96 -8.19 20.19 -1.11
N VAL A 97 -7.44 20.98 -1.90
CA VAL A 97 -6.91 22.28 -1.45
C VAL A 97 -8.02 23.31 -1.21
N LEU A 98 -8.99 23.39 -2.12
CA LEU A 98 -10.12 24.33 -2.01
C LEU A 98 -11.04 24.03 -0.83
N ASN A 99 -11.15 22.76 -0.43
CA ASN A 99 -11.96 22.36 0.72
C ASN A 99 -11.28 22.72 2.06
N ASP A 100 -9.95 22.83 2.10
CA ASP A 100 -9.20 23.15 3.31
C ASP A 100 -9.23 24.66 3.63
N HIS A 101 -9.25 25.51 2.60
CA HIS A 101 -9.30 26.97 2.77
C HIS A 101 -10.39 27.64 1.94
N LYS A 102 -11.31 28.30 2.64
CA LYS A 102 -12.48 29.01 2.08
C LYS A 102 -12.16 30.12 1.07
N TYR A 103 -10.96 30.68 1.14
CA TYR A 103 -10.58 31.93 0.48
C TYR A 103 -9.39 31.74 -0.48
N ILE A 104 -9.27 30.57 -1.10
CA ILE A 104 -8.24 30.30 -2.11
C ILE A 104 -8.79 30.57 -3.52
N ASP A 105 -8.03 31.31 -4.33
CA ASP A 105 -8.30 31.43 -5.76
C ASP A 105 -8.04 30.07 -6.43
N LYS A 106 -8.95 29.64 -7.30
CA LYS A 106 -8.85 28.31 -7.93
C LYS A 106 -7.54 28.19 -8.72
N PRO A 107 -6.64 27.26 -8.35
CA PRO A 107 -5.40 27.02 -9.09
C PRO A 107 -5.69 26.56 -10.51
N ASN A 108 -4.92 27.08 -11.47
CA ASN A 108 -4.96 26.66 -12.86
C ASN A 108 -3.85 25.63 -13.14
N ASP A 109 -3.83 25.07 -14.35
CA ASP A 109 -2.86 24.03 -14.72
C ASP A 109 -1.39 24.45 -14.60
N ASN A 110 -1.07 25.73 -14.77
CA ASN A 110 0.30 26.23 -14.64
C ASN A 110 0.76 26.31 -13.18
N ASP A 111 -0.19 26.32 -12.24
CA ASP A 111 0.09 26.35 -10.81
C ASP A 111 0.37 24.96 -10.24
N ILE A 112 0.18 23.91 -11.06
CA ILE A 112 0.21 22.51 -10.65
C ILE A 112 1.41 21.80 -11.29
N SER A 113 2.26 21.22 -10.47
CA SER A 113 3.42 20.43 -10.93
C SER A 113 3.51 19.10 -10.17
N LEU A 114 3.97 18.05 -10.84
CA LEU A 114 4.33 16.80 -10.17
C LEU A 114 5.72 16.95 -9.56
N VAL A 115 5.85 16.64 -8.27
CA VAL A 115 7.13 16.65 -7.56
C VAL A 115 7.32 15.33 -6.81
N LYS A 116 8.57 14.87 -6.74
CA LYS A 116 8.95 13.71 -5.93
C LYS A 116 9.71 14.19 -4.71
N ILE A 117 9.22 13.83 -3.53
CA ILE A 117 9.85 14.15 -2.24
C ILE A 117 10.09 12.81 -1.54
N TYR A 118 11.37 12.47 -1.36
CA TYR A 118 11.82 11.13 -0.95
C TYR A 118 11.24 10.01 -1.83
N ASN A 119 10.46 9.08 -1.24
CA ASN A 119 9.82 7.95 -1.93
C ASN A 119 8.36 8.21 -2.32
N LYS A 120 7.87 9.45 -2.17
CA LYS A 120 6.48 9.83 -2.47
C LYS A 120 6.41 10.85 -3.59
N THR A 121 5.30 10.81 -4.33
CA THR A 121 4.99 11.74 -5.41
C THR A 121 3.77 12.57 -5.05
N TYR A 122 3.83 13.86 -5.33
CA TYR A 122 2.80 14.82 -4.99
C TYR A 122 2.43 15.68 -6.19
N TYR A 123 1.18 16.13 -6.24
CA TYR A 123 0.84 17.38 -6.89
C TYR A 123 1.27 18.53 -5.98
N ARG A 124 2.30 19.27 -6.38
CA ARG A 124 2.62 20.58 -5.80
C ARG A 124 1.74 21.62 -6.48
N ILE A 125 1.00 22.38 -5.67
CA ILE A 125 0.00 23.34 -6.13
C ILE A 125 0.32 24.69 -5.51
N TYR A 126 0.63 25.68 -6.33
CA TYR A 126 0.75 27.07 -5.91
C TYR A 126 -0.65 27.67 -5.79
N THR A 127 -0.91 28.34 -4.67
CA THR A 127 -2.20 28.96 -4.41
C THR A 127 -2.03 30.37 -3.90
N HIS A 128 -2.98 31.23 -4.26
CA HIS A 128 -3.07 32.58 -3.72
C HIS A 128 -4.24 32.64 -2.74
N ILE A 129 -4.02 33.21 -1.56
CA ILE A 129 -5.08 33.36 -0.55
C ILE A 129 -5.64 34.78 -0.64
N THR A 130 -6.96 34.90 -0.79
CA THR A 130 -7.69 36.14 -1.03
C THR A 130 -8.60 36.47 0.16
N TYR A 131 -8.16 37.35 1.06
CA TYR A 131 -8.91 37.72 2.25
C TYR A 131 -9.89 38.88 1.98
N PRO A 132 -11.14 38.81 2.49
CA PRO A 132 -12.02 39.96 2.50
C PRO A 132 -11.51 41.02 3.48
N LEU A 133 -11.53 42.27 3.04
CA LEU A 133 -11.22 43.45 3.84
C LEU A 133 -12.42 44.39 3.82
N THR A 134 -12.75 44.97 4.97
CA THR A 134 -13.75 46.03 5.05
C THR A 134 -13.08 47.38 4.80
N ASP A 135 -13.60 48.16 3.85
CA ASP A 135 -13.13 49.51 3.61
C ASP A 135 -13.72 50.52 4.61
N PHE A 136 -13.19 51.76 4.61
CA PHE A 136 -13.63 52.81 5.52
C PHE A 136 -15.11 53.21 5.39
N ASN A 137 -15.76 52.85 4.27
CA ASN A 137 -17.17 53.12 4.01
C ASN A 137 -18.07 51.89 4.28
N GLY A 138 -17.51 50.79 4.81
CA GLY A 138 -18.24 49.54 5.07
C GLY A 138 -18.39 48.63 3.85
N GLY A 139 -17.74 48.94 2.72
CA GLY A 139 -17.68 48.08 1.54
C GLY A 139 -16.73 46.89 1.72
N THR A 140 -16.93 45.81 0.96
CA THR A 140 -16.01 44.66 0.94
C THR A 140 -15.02 44.80 -0.21
N LYS A 141 -13.72 44.79 0.10
CA LYS A 141 -12.60 44.64 -0.84
C LYS A 141 -11.91 43.30 -0.60
N TYR A 142 -11.03 42.91 -1.50
CA TYR A 142 -10.25 41.68 -1.37
C TYR A 142 -8.76 41.98 -1.47
N ARG A 143 -7.95 41.36 -0.61
CA ARG A 143 -6.48 41.39 -0.68
C ARG A 143 -5.96 39.99 -0.88
N THR A 144 -5.12 39.82 -1.89
CA THR A 144 -4.38 38.59 -2.15
C THR A 144 -3.04 38.65 -1.40
N GLU A 145 -2.74 37.64 -0.59
CA GLU A 145 -1.44 37.47 0.07
C GLU A 145 -0.64 36.31 -0.52
N SER A 146 0.66 36.31 -0.20
CA SER A 146 1.72 35.48 -0.79
C SER A 146 1.42 33.98 -0.89
N ASP A 147 2.00 33.41 -1.93
CA ASP A 147 1.87 32.04 -2.42
C ASP A 147 1.96 31.00 -1.30
N THR A 148 0.86 30.30 -1.06
CA THR A 148 0.85 29.11 -0.22
C THR A 148 1.06 27.90 -1.13
N THR A 149 2.13 27.15 -0.88
CA THR A 149 2.43 25.92 -1.63
C THR A 149 1.82 24.73 -0.90
N ALA A 150 0.84 24.10 -1.54
CA ALA A 150 0.22 22.86 -1.09
C ALA A 150 0.88 21.65 -1.78
N TYR A 151 0.94 20.52 -1.08
CA TYR A 151 1.38 19.24 -1.60
C TYR A 151 0.28 18.21 -1.37
N VAL A 152 -0.24 17.63 -2.45
CA VAL A 152 -1.27 16.59 -2.37
C VAL A 152 -0.68 15.28 -2.85
N ASP A 153 -0.62 14.28 -1.97
CA ASP A 153 -0.10 12.95 -2.29
C ASP A 153 -0.96 12.29 -3.38
N ILE A 154 -0.33 11.84 -4.47
CA ILE A 154 -1.07 11.40 -5.66
C ILE A 154 -1.86 10.11 -5.46
N TYR A 155 -1.53 9.29 -4.45
CA TYR A 155 -2.21 8.02 -4.21
C TYR A 155 -3.31 8.17 -3.18
N THR A 156 -3.06 8.97 -2.14
CA THR A 156 -3.98 9.10 -0.99
C THR A 156 -4.85 10.35 -1.06
N GLY A 157 -4.48 11.34 -1.87
CA GLY A 157 -5.12 12.66 -1.88
C GLY A 157 -4.91 13.47 -0.60
N LYS A 158 -4.00 13.03 0.29
CA LYS A 158 -3.72 13.73 1.55
C LYS A 158 -2.93 15.01 1.29
N LEU A 159 -3.39 16.10 1.91
CA LEU A 159 -2.86 17.45 1.79
C LEU A 159 -1.81 17.74 2.86
N TYR A 160 -0.76 18.45 2.46
CA TYR A 160 0.34 18.90 3.29
C TYR A 160 0.78 20.31 2.88
N TYR A 161 1.36 21.05 3.83
CA TYR A 161 1.94 22.37 3.63
C TYR A 161 3.38 22.41 4.14
N GLY A 162 4.22 23.26 3.55
CA GLY A 162 5.57 23.54 4.08
C GLY A 162 6.57 22.37 4.01
N MET A 163 6.46 21.50 3.00
CA MET A 163 7.36 20.35 2.82
C MET A 163 8.75 20.69 2.24
N GLU A 164 8.95 21.90 1.72
CA GLU A 164 10.23 22.41 1.25
C GLU A 164 10.86 23.30 2.34
N SER A 165 11.67 22.70 3.24
CA SER A 165 12.57 23.42 4.16
C SER A 165 13.93 22.73 4.24
#